data_AF-A0A969BUP1-F1
#
_entry.id   AF-A0A969BUP1-F1
#
_cell.length_a   1.000
_cell.length_b   1.000
_cell.length_c   1.000
_cell.angle_alpha   90.00
_cell.angle_beta   90.00
_cell.angle_gamma   90.00
#
_symmetry.space_group_name_H-M   'P 1'
#
loop_
_entity.id
_entity.type
_entity.pdbx_description
1 polymer ?
#
loop_
_entity_poly.entity_id
_entity_poly.type
_entity_poly.pdbx_seq_one_letter_code
_entity_poly.pdbx_strand_id
1 'polypeptide(L)'
;MPNTLARDQCVFVQDGVIQEIASHLDAPADAQIVDASDKIVLPGFIDIHVHGAMGADTMDATPEALRTMAQFYAQHGVTGFLPTTMTAAREEIDAAVANAARWHTEPGLASVLGVHIEGPYVNPRQAGAQPPQFMRPANAEEYGKWFDAGVVRLMTIAPEMGEPNLKLIEYAIKKIAPLPWATPMRPMSKPSVPLRWGQTKLPIRLTPCAPCASANPGWWGPC
;
A
#
# COMPACT_ATOMS: atom_id res chain seq x y z
N MET A 1 -11.03 11.75 -3.12
CA MET A 1 -11.54 10.93 -4.24
C MET A 1 -11.95 11.88 -5.34
N PRO A 2 -11.63 11.58 -6.62
CA PRO A 2 -12.16 12.37 -7.74
C PRO A 2 -13.70 12.36 -7.68
N ASN A 3 -14.31 13.51 -7.93
CA ASN A 3 -15.74 13.74 -7.74
C ASN A 3 -16.41 14.35 -8.98
N THR A 4 -15.67 14.51 -10.08
CA THR A 4 -16.12 15.21 -11.27
C THR A 4 -15.71 14.43 -12.52
N LEU A 5 -16.62 14.36 -13.49
CA LEU A 5 -16.37 13.88 -14.85
C LEU A 5 -16.43 15.10 -15.78
N ALA A 6 -15.33 15.40 -16.45
CA ALA A 6 -15.27 16.45 -17.47
C ALA A 6 -15.18 15.81 -18.86
N ARG A 7 -15.83 16.43 -19.85
CA ARG A 7 -15.83 15.99 -21.26
C ARG A 7 -15.15 17.04 -22.12
N ASP A 8 -14.60 16.60 -23.25
CA ASP A 8 -14.03 17.48 -24.27
C ASP A 8 -12.97 18.43 -23.68
N GLN A 9 -12.10 17.89 -22.83
CA GLN A 9 -11.01 18.62 -22.18
C GLN A 9 -9.67 18.23 -22.78
N CYS A 10 -8.76 19.19 -22.80
CA CYS A 10 -7.34 19.00 -22.96
C CYS A 10 -6.66 19.00 -21.57
N VAL A 11 -5.57 18.27 -21.44
CA VAL A 11 -4.72 18.27 -20.23
C VAL A 11 -3.31 18.63 -20.67
N PHE A 12 -2.78 19.76 -20.18
CA PHE A 12 -1.41 20.16 -20.45
C PHE A 12 -0.51 19.73 -19.29
N VAL A 13 0.51 18.95 -19.62
CA VAL A 13 1.48 18.41 -18.67
C VAL A 13 2.87 18.95 -19.04
N GLN A 14 3.55 19.53 -18.06
CA GLN A 14 4.92 20.01 -18.20
C GLN A 14 5.73 19.54 -16.99
N ASP A 15 6.90 18.96 -17.25
CA ASP A 15 7.82 18.45 -16.23
C ASP A 15 7.16 17.51 -15.21
N GLY A 16 6.25 16.65 -15.69
CA GLY A 16 5.52 15.68 -14.87
C GLY A 16 4.38 16.26 -14.03
N VAL A 17 4.06 17.54 -14.20
CA VAL A 17 3.00 18.25 -13.47
C VAL A 17 1.88 18.65 -14.43
N ILE A 18 0.63 18.40 -14.02
CA ILE A 18 -0.55 18.94 -14.72
C ILE A 18 -0.58 20.45 -14.47
N GLN A 19 -0.35 21.23 -15.52
CA GLN A 19 -0.35 22.69 -15.46
C GLN A 19 -1.77 23.24 -15.62
N GLU A 20 -2.53 22.66 -16.55
CA GLU A 20 -3.86 23.16 -16.90
C GLU A 20 -4.77 22.04 -17.41
N ILE A 21 -6.06 22.18 -17.12
CA ILE A 21 -7.15 21.37 -17.69
C ILE A 21 -8.21 22.35 -18.19
N ALA A 22 -8.46 22.37 -19.50
CA ALA A 22 -9.44 23.26 -20.12
C ALA A 22 -9.99 22.66 -21.43
N SER A 23 -11.11 23.19 -21.93
CA SER A 23 -11.70 22.75 -23.20
C SER A 23 -10.86 23.09 -24.44
N HIS A 24 -9.94 24.03 -24.30
CA HIS A 24 -8.96 24.41 -25.32
C HIS A 24 -7.69 24.85 -24.60
N LEU A 25 -6.52 24.42 -25.08
CA LEU A 25 -5.22 24.85 -24.58
C LEU A 25 -4.37 25.36 -25.73
N ASP A 26 -3.66 26.47 -25.51
CA ASP A 26 -2.62 26.94 -26.42
C ASP A 26 -1.30 26.25 -26.05
N ALA A 27 -1.08 25.07 -26.62
CA ALA A 27 0.13 24.31 -26.37
C ALA A 27 1.33 24.92 -27.14
N PRO A 28 2.55 24.89 -26.57
CA PRO A 28 3.77 25.22 -27.30
C PRO A 28 3.90 24.43 -28.61
N ALA A 29 4.53 25.02 -29.62
CA ALA A 29 4.64 24.42 -30.95
C ALA A 29 5.42 23.08 -30.96
N ASP A 30 6.27 22.84 -29.96
CA ASP A 30 7.05 21.63 -29.75
C ASP A 30 6.40 20.64 -28.77
N ALA A 31 5.19 20.93 -28.27
CA ALA A 31 4.47 20.03 -27.40
C ALA A 31 4.09 18.72 -28.12
N GLN A 32 4.30 17.59 -27.45
CA GLN A 32 3.80 16.31 -27.92
C GLN A 32 2.27 16.26 -27.72
N ILE A 33 1.54 16.10 -28.82
CA ILE A 33 0.08 15.94 -28.79
C ILE A 33 -0.25 14.45 -28.75
N VAL A 34 -1.02 14.05 -27.74
CA VAL A 34 -1.60 12.71 -27.64
C VAL A 34 -3.11 12.84 -27.84
N ASP A 35 -3.63 12.27 -28.93
CA ASP A 35 -5.07 12.20 -29.17
C ASP A 35 -5.70 11.12 -28.30
N ALA A 36 -6.58 11.55 -27.41
CA ALA A 36 -7.35 10.72 -26.50
C ALA A 36 -8.86 10.93 -26.68
N SER A 37 -9.31 11.49 -27.81
CA SER A 37 -10.72 11.85 -28.04
C SER A 37 -11.70 10.67 -27.96
N ASP A 38 -11.24 9.44 -28.20
CA ASP A 38 -12.03 8.21 -28.09
C ASP A 38 -11.77 7.43 -26.79
N LYS A 39 -11.08 8.05 -25.81
CA LYS A 39 -10.60 7.40 -24.58
C LYS A 39 -11.05 8.16 -23.34
N ILE A 40 -10.78 7.55 -22.19
CA ILE A 40 -10.95 8.18 -20.87
C ILE A 40 -9.55 8.40 -20.30
N VAL A 41 -9.28 9.64 -19.88
CA VAL A 41 -8.08 9.98 -19.11
C VAL A 41 -8.44 9.93 -17.63
N LEU A 42 -7.70 9.12 -16.87
CA LEU A 42 -7.86 8.98 -15.42
C LEU A 42 -6.52 9.32 -14.73
N PRO A 43 -6.54 9.74 -13.46
CA PRO A 43 -5.35 9.64 -12.63
C PRO A 43 -4.84 8.19 -12.63
N GLY A 44 -3.53 8.02 -12.71
CA GLY A 44 -2.92 6.70 -12.62
C GLY A 44 -3.29 5.99 -11.32
N PHE A 45 -3.46 4.67 -11.40
CA PHE A 45 -3.86 3.89 -10.24
C PHE A 45 -2.71 3.79 -9.23
N ILE A 46 -3.08 3.78 -7.95
CA ILE A 46 -2.17 3.49 -6.85
C ILE A 46 -2.56 2.15 -6.25
N ASP A 47 -1.70 1.15 -6.40
CA ASP A 47 -1.94 -0.18 -5.83
C ASP A 47 -1.20 -0.34 -4.49
N ILE A 48 -1.94 -0.40 -3.40
CA ILE A 48 -1.37 -0.42 -2.05
C ILE A 48 -1.07 -1.83 -1.53
N HIS A 49 -1.41 -2.88 -2.29
CA HIS A 49 -1.28 -4.26 -1.83
C HIS A 49 -1.00 -5.22 -2.98
N VAL A 50 0.27 -5.46 -3.28
CA VAL A 50 0.72 -6.40 -4.32
C VAL A 50 1.95 -7.20 -3.91
N HIS A 51 1.89 -8.52 -4.03
CA HIS A 51 3.03 -9.39 -3.69
C HIS A 51 4.04 -9.51 -4.82
N GLY A 52 3.57 -9.76 -6.05
CA GLY A 52 4.41 -10.05 -7.20
C GLY A 52 3.67 -9.90 -8.53
N ALA A 53 4.42 -9.90 -9.62
CA ALA A 53 3.90 -9.88 -10.99
C ALA A 53 4.91 -10.49 -11.97
N MET A 54 4.42 -11.13 -13.03
CA MET A 54 5.25 -11.70 -14.11
C MET A 54 6.36 -12.65 -13.65
N GLY A 55 6.11 -13.40 -12.57
CA GLY A 55 7.08 -14.34 -11.99
C GLY A 55 8.14 -13.72 -11.08
N ALA A 56 8.10 -12.40 -10.87
CA ALA A 56 8.86 -11.69 -9.85
C ALA A 56 8.00 -11.46 -8.60
N ASP A 57 8.60 -11.55 -7.42
CA ASP A 57 7.96 -11.33 -6.12
C ASP A 57 8.74 -10.33 -5.26
N THR A 58 8.03 -9.58 -4.42
CA THR A 58 8.63 -8.67 -3.43
C THR A 58 9.64 -9.38 -2.53
N MET A 59 9.35 -10.63 -2.19
CA MET A 59 10.18 -11.48 -1.33
C MET A 59 11.45 -11.99 -2.04
N ASP A 60 11.57 -11.89 -3.37
CA ASP A 60 12.82 -12.17 -4.08
C ASP A 60 13.93 -11.19 -3.65
N ALA A 61 13.56 -10.02 -3.12
CA ALA A 61 14.46 -9.01 -2.56
C ALA A 61 15.58 -8.56 -3.52
N THR A 62 15.31 -8.54 -4.83
CA THR A 62 16.23 -8.04 -5.86
C THR A 62 15.69 -6.78 -6.56
N PRO A 63 16.57 -5.88 -7.03
CA PRO A 63 16.16 -4.75 -7.88
C PRO A 63 15.46 -5.21 -9.16
N GLU A 64 15.89 -6.33 -9.74
CA GLU A 64 15.33 -6.88 -10.97
C GLU A 64 13.88 -7.33 -10.79
N ALA A 65 13.54 -7.90 -9.63
CA ALA A 65 12.16 -8.25 -9.30
C ALA A 65 11.27 -7.00 -9.23
N LEU A 66 11.71 -5.96 -8.50
CA LEU A 66 10.96 -4.69 -8.42
C LEU A 66 10.82 -4.01 -9.78
N ARG A 67 11.87 -4.04 -10.62
CA ARG A 67 11.83 -3.52 -11.99
C ARG A 67 10.76 -4.23 -12.82
N THR A 68 10.76 -5.56 -12.77
CA THR A 68 9.81 -6.42 -13.50
C THR A 68 8.37 -6.11 -13.08
N MET A 69 8.13 -6.02 -11.77
CA MET A 69 6.84 -5.63 -11.22
C MET A 69 6.44 -4.21 -11.67
N ALA A 70 7.33 -3.24 -11.53
CA ALA A 70 7.06 -1.85 -11.87
C ALA A 70 6.74 -1.64 -13.36
N GLN A 71 7.40 -2.40 -14.25
CA GLN A 71 7.09 -2.42 -15.68
C GLN A 71 5.71 -3.00 -15.96
N PHE A 72 5.37 -4.14 -15.35
CA PHE A 72 4.07 -4.76 -15.50
C PHE A 72 2.95 -3.81 -15.04
N TYR A 73 3.11 -3.19 -13.87
CA TYR A 73 2.10 -2.27 -13.33
C TYR A 73 1.91 -1.03 -14.21
N ALA A 74 2.98 -0.43 -14.73
CA ALA A 74 2.89 0.71 -15.64
C ALA A 74 2.08 0.36 -16.91
N GLN A 75 2.26 -0.83 -17.47
CA GLN A 75 1.51 -1.30 -18.65
C GLN A 75 0.01 -1.46 -18.38
N HIS A 76 -0.40 -1.61 -17.11
CA HIS A 76 -1.79 -1.79 -16.70
C HIS A 76 -2.38 -0.52 -16.05
N GLY A 77 -1.75 0.64 -16.22
CA GLY A 77 -2.25 1.93 -15.73
C GLY A 77 -2.00 2.19 -14.24
N VAL A 78 -1.23 1.34 -13.56
CA VAL A 78 -0.76 1.59 -12.20
C VAL A 78 0.50 2.43 -12.25
N THR A 79 0.44 3.64 -11.71
CA THR A 79 1.57 4.59 -11.73
C THR A 79 2.36 4.60 -10.43
N GLY A 80 1.80 4.07 -9.34
CA GLY A 80 2.53 3.88 -8.10
C GLY A 80 2.00 2.67 -7.33
N PHE A 81 2.86 2.00 -6.59
CA PHE A 81 2.47 0.83 -5.82
C PHE A 81 3.30 0.64 -4.54
N LEU A 82 2.77 -0.19 -3.64
CA LEU A 82 3.47 -0.70 -2.48
C LEU A 82 3.77 -2.18 -2.70
N PRO A 83 5.02 -2.58 -3.00
CA PRO A 83 5.42 -3.98 -2.89
C PRO A 83 5.11 -4.49 -1.48
N THR A 84 4.44 -5.64 -1.43
CA THR A 84 3.88 -6.21 -0.21
C THR A 84 4.62 -7.48 0.16
N THR A 85 5.18 -7.50 1.37
CA THR A 85 5.85 -8.69 1.90
C THR A 85 4.86 -9.82 2.19
N MET A 86 5.35 -11.05 2.30
CA MET A 86 4.63 -12.17 2.90
C MET A 86 5.12 -12.42 4.33
N THR A 87 4.39 -13.23 5.08
CA THR A 87 4.81 -13.78 6.36
C THR A 87 5.96 -14.77 6.12
N ALA A 88 7.15 -14.38 6.54
CA ALA A 88 8.39 -15.10 6.25
C ALA A 88 9.37 -15.05 7.43
N ALA A 89 10.55 -15.65 7.28
CA ALA A 89 11.63 -15.48 8.24
C ALA A 89 12.03 -14.00 8.33
N ARG A 90 12.65 -13.61 9.46
CA ARG A 90 13.01 -12.21 9.71
C ARG A 90 13.92 -11.67 8.63
N GLU A 91 14.92 -12.46 8.27
CA GLU A 91 15.98 -12.11 7.33
C GLU A 91 15.43 -11.86 5.92
N GLU A 92 14.38 -12.59 5.54
CA GLU A 92 13.71 -12.43 4.23
C GLU A 92 12.93 -11.12 4.16
N ILE A 93 12.20 -10.77 5.24
CA ILE A 93 11.48 -9.49 5.33
C ILE A 93 12.47 -8.32 5.40
N ASP A 94 13.55 -8.47 6.18
CA ASP A 94 14.63 -7.47 6.26
C ASP A 94 15.22 -7.19 4.87
N ALA A 95 15.50 -8.25 4.09
CA ALA A 95 16.03 -8.14 2.73
C ALA A 95 15.04 -7.44 1.79
N ALA A 96 13.76 -7.81 1.81
CA ALA A 96 12.72 -7.18 0.98
C ALA A 96 12.57 -5.68 1.30
N VAL A 97 12.52 -5.31 2.58
CA VAL A 97 12.43 -3.91 3.01
C VAL A 97 13.69 -3.13 2.62
N ALA A 98 14.88 -3.71 2.80
CA ALA A 98 16.13 -3.08 2.41
C ALA A 98 16.26 -2.87 0.90
N ASN A 99 15.80 -3.84 0.10
CA ASN A 99 15.75 -3.73 -1.36
C ASN A 99 14.83 -2.58 -1.80
N ALA A 100 13.61 -2.53 -1.27
CA ALA A 100 12.68 -1.44 -1.56
C ALA A 100 13.19 -0.07 -1.07
N ALA A 101 13.94 -0.02 0.03
CA ALA A 101 14.56 1.21 0.53
C ALA A 101 15.67 1.76 -0.37
N ARG A 102 16.32 0.91 -1.16
CA ARG A 102 17.36 1.27 -2.13
C ARG A 102 16.82 1.51 -3.53
N TRP A 103 15.54 1.22 -3.77
CA TRP A 103 14.92 1.40 -5.07
C TRP A 103 14.78 2.88 -5.43
N HIS A 104 15.00 3.19 -6.69
CA HIS A 104 14.78 4.51 -7.26
C HIS A 104 13.83 4.38 -8.45
N THR A 105 12.80 5.23 -8.50
CA THR A 105 11.87 5.26 -9.63
C THR A 105 12.62 5.54 -10.92
N GLU A 106 12.34 4.73 -11.94
CA GLU A 106 12.88 4.93 -13.27
C GLU A 106 11.82 5.50 -14.22
N PRO A 107 12.21 6.33 -15.20
CA PRO A 107 11.29 6.83 -16.21
C PRO A 107 10.54 5.70 -16.93
N GLY A 108 9.22 5.85 -17.05
CA GLY A 108 8.35 4.88 -17.72
C GLY A 108 7.94 3.66 -16.89
N LEU A 109 8.43 3.52 -15.66
CA LEU A 109 8.00 2.48 -14.72
C LEU A 109 7.05 3.02 -13.65
N ALA A 110 6.24 2.13 -13.06
CA ALA A 110 5.44 2.48 -11.89
C ALA A 110 6.37 2.81 -10.71
N SER A 111 6.00 3.80 -9.91
CA SER A 111 6.79 4.22 -8.75
C SER A 111 6.59 3.30 -7.55
N VAL A 112 7.66 2.86 -6.92
CA VAL A 112 7.59 2.22 -5.59
C VAL A 112 7.43 3.33 -4.55
N LEU A 113 6.25 3.45 -3.95
CA LEU A 113 5.92 4.54 -3.01
C LEU A 113 6.38 4.27 -1.57
N GLY A 114 6.93 3.08 -1.35
CA GLY A 114 7.35 2.52 -0.08
C GLY A 114 7.01 1.04 -0.02
N VAL A 115 6.80 0.50 1.18
CA VAL A 115 6.50 -0.93 1.40
C VAL A 115 5.22 -1.10 2.19
N HIS A 116 4.46 -2.13 1.83
CA HIS A 116 3.42 -2.71 2.68
C HIS A 116 3.97 -3.97 3.36
N ILE A 117 4.04 -3.96 4.69
CA ILE A 117 4.43 -5.15 5.45
C ILE A 117 3.18 -5.95 5.80
N GLU A 118 2.95 -7.07 5.12
CA GLU A 118 1.86 -7.99 5.44
C GLU A 118 2.39 -9.23 6.18
N GLY A 119 2.13 -9.26 7.50
CA GLY A 119 2.77 -10.24 8.38
C GLY A 119 4.13 -9.74 8.88
N PRO A 120 4.80 -10.50 9.77
CA PRO A 120 4.45 -11.83 10.25
C PRO A 120 3.56 -11.80 11.50
N TYR A 121 3.12 -10.62 11.93
CA TYR A 121 2.37 -10.39 13.17
C TYR A 121 0.86 -10.59 13.02
N VAL A 122 0.48 -11.69 12.36
CA VAL A 122 -0.90 -12.06 12.06
C VAL A 122 -1.33 -13.29 12.88
N ASN A 123 -2.63 -13.57 12.89
CA ASN A 123 -3.20 -14.66 13.68
C ASN A 123 -3.10 -16.00 12.94
N PRO A 124 -2.43 -17.03 13.50
CA PRO A 124 -2.33 -18.36 12.88
C PRO A 124 -3.67 -19.03 12.58
N ARG A 125 -4.74 -18.70 13.32
CA ARG A 125 -6.08 -19.23 13.08
C ARG A 125 -6.77 -18.58 11.88
N GLN A 126 -6.20 -17.50 11.36
CA GLN A 126 -6.70 -16.69 10.24
C GLN A 126 -5.62 -16.55 9.16
N ALA A 127 -4.77 -17.57 9.02
CA ALA A 127 -3.56 -17.49 8.20
C ALA A 127 -3.82 -17.28 6.71
N GLY A 128 -4.92 -17.80 6.17
CA GLY A 128 -5.16 -17.78 4.73
C GLY A 128 -4.01 -18.42 3.97
N ALA A 129 -3.43 -17.70 3.01
CA ALA A 129 -2.27 -18.14 2.23
C ALA A 129 -0.90 -17.85 2.90
N GLN A 130 -0.89 -17.22 4.06
CA GLN A 130 0.34 -16.88 4.78
C GLN A 130 0.91 -18.12 5.50
N PRO A 131 2.24 -18.38 5.45
CA PRO A 131 2.84 -19.54 6.11
C PRO A 131 2.75 -19.48 7.66
N PRO A 132 1.97 -20.36 8.31
CA PRO A 132 1.74 -20.25 9.76
C PRO A 132 2.99 -20.43 10.61
N GLN A 133 3.98 -21.18 10.13
CA GLN A 133 5.22 -21.45 10.85
C GLN A 133 6.08 -20.20 11.07
N PHE A 134 5.87 -19.13 10.28
CA PHE A 134 6.58 -17.87 10.45
C PHE A 134 5.77 -16.83 11.23
N MET A 135 4.52 -17.12 11.58
CA MET A 135 3.69 -16.21 12.35
C MET A 135 4.18 -16.11 13.79
N ARG A 136 4.33 -14.88 14.27
CA ARG A 136 4.91 -14.59 15.58
C ARG A 136 4.31 -13.31 16.17
N PRO A 137 4.30 -13.14 17.50
CA PRO A 137 3.95 -11.85 18.11
C PRO A 137 4.91 -10.74 17.65
N ALA A 138 4.42 -9.50 17.64
CA ALA A 138 5.23 -8.34 17.28
C ALA A 138 6.46 -8.18 18.18
N ASN A 139 7.61 -7.90 17.57
CA ASN A 139 8.89 -7.72 18.25
C ASN A 139 9.47 -6.33 17.95
N ALA A 140 9.76 -5.56 19.00
CA ALA A 140 10.16 -4.15 18.86
C ALA A 140 11.48 -3.92 18.13
N GLU A 141 12.44 -4.81 18.31
CA GLU A 141 13.70 -4.73 17.61
C GLU A 141 13.52 -4.99 16.10
N GLU A 142 12.60 -5.89 15.76
CA GLU A 142 12.30 -6.28 14.38
C GLU A 142 11.63 -5.18 13.60
N TYR A 143 10.43 -4.77 14.04
CA TYR A 143 9.71 -3.72 13.32
C TYR A 143 10.42 -2.38 13.39
N GLY A 144 11.20 -2.12 14.46
CA GLY A 144 12.02 -0.92 14.56
C GLY A 144 12.95 -0.77 13.36
N LYS A 145 13.68 -1.83 12.98
CA LYS A 145 14.57 -1.84 11.81
C LYS A 145 13.83 -1.50 10.52
N TRP A 146 12.63 -2.08 10.33
CA TRP A 146 11.83 -1.81 9.13
C TRP A 146 11.36 -0.35 9.06
N PHE A 147 10.86 0.20 10.16
CA PHE A 147 10.41 1.59 10.22
C PHE A 147 11.57 2.58 10.09
N ASP A 148 12.75 2.24 10.62
CA ASP A 148 13.94 3.08 10.52
C ASP A 148 14.52 3.12 9.09
N ALA A 149 14.19 2.15 8.23
CA ALA A 149 14.48 2.22 6.80
C ALA A 149 13.67 3.34 6.08
N GLY A 150 12.66 3.93 6.73
CA GLY A 150 11.94 5.10 6.23
C GLY A 150 10.98 4.85 5.06
N VAL A 151 10.84 3.59 4.62
CA VAL A 151 10.00 3.22 3.46
C VAL A 151 8.70 2.52 3.81
N VAL A 152 8.45 2.15 5.07
CA VAL A 152 7.17 1.53 5.45
C VAL A 152 6.04 2.56 5.32
N ARG A 153 4.96 2.17 4.61
CA ARG A 153 3.76 3.01 4.38
C ARG A 153 2.50 2.36 4.90
N LEU A 154 2.46 1.04 4.88
CA LEU A 154 1.32 0.24 5.30
C LEU A 154 1.81 -1.00 6.06
N MET A 155 1.07 -1.41 7.07
CA MET A 155 1.31 -2.67 7.77
C MET A 155 0.00 -3.38 8.09
N THR A 156 -0.05 -4.68 7.84
CA THR A 156 -1.16 -5.57 8.24
C THR A 156 -0.78 -6.28 9.53
N ILE A 157 -1.67 -6.23 10.52
CA ILE A 157 -1.44 -6.78 11.85
C ILE A 157 -2.72 -7.36 12.44
N ALA A 158 -2.61 -8.43 13.22
CA ALA A 158 -3.70 -9.00 14.02
C ALA A 158 -3.67 -8.42 15.45
N PRO A 159 -4.50 -7.42 15.80
CA PRO A 159 -4.47 -6.78 17.12
C PRO A 159 -4.84 -7.74 18.27
N GLU A 160 -5.61 -8.79 17.99
CA GLU A 160 -6.05 -9.78 18.98
C GLU A 160 -4.94 -10.69 19.49
N MET A 161 -3.75 -10.66 18.86
CA MET A 161 -2.57 -11.41 19.30
C MET A 161 -1.92 -10.85 20.59
N GLY A 162 -2.53 -9.82 21.18
CA GLY A 162 -2.21 -9.32 22.51
C GLY A 162 -1.33 -8.09 22.53
N GLU A 163 -0.84 -7.77 23.72
CA GLU A 163 -0.11 -6.54 24.03
C GLU A 163 1.06 -6.21 23.06
N PRO A 164 1.89 -7.17 22.60
CA PRO A 164 2.97 -6.85 21.67
C PRO A 164 2.47 -6.20 20.37
N ASN A 165 1.36 -6.72 19.81
CA ASN A 165 0.80 -6.22 18.56
C ASN A 165 0.13 -4.84 18.75
N LEU A 166 -0.52 -4.62 19.89
CA LEU A 166 -1.09 -3.31 20.22
C LEU A 166 0.00 -2.22 20.33
N LYS A 167 1.15 -2.54 20.95
CA LYS A 167 2.30 -1.61 21.03
C LYS A 167 2.86 -1.26 19.65
N LEU A 168 2.89 -2.21 18.73
CA LEU A 168 3.29 -1.95 17.35
C LEU A 168 2.34 -0.97 16.65
N ILE A 169 1.02 -1.09 16.86
CA ILE A 169 0.06 -0.14 16.30
C ILE A 169 0.35 1.28 16.79
N GLU A 170 0.59 1.46 18.09
CA GLU A 170 0.96 2.77 18.65
C GLU A 170 2.27 3.32 18.08
N TYR A 171 3.27 2.45 17.91
CA TYR A 171 4.57 2.79 17.32
C TYR A 171 4.42 3.23 15.86
N ALA A 172 3.70 2.44 15.05
CA ALA A 172 3.47 2.68 13.64
C ALA A 172 2.70 3.99 13.41
N ILE A 173 1.68 4.29 14.23
CA ILE A 173 0.96 5.57 14.18
C ILE A 173 1.92 6.75 14.37
N LYS A 174 2.81 6.69 15.36
CA LYS A 174 3.77 7.77 15.65
C LYS A 174 4.79 7.96 14.52
N LYS A 175 5.17 6.89 13.81
CA LYS A 175 6.16 6.93 12.73
C LYS A 175 5.56 7.32 11.37
N ILE A 176 4.34 6.89 11.06
CA ILE A 176 3.72 7.15 9.75
C ILE A 176 2.91 8.46 9.74
N ALA A 177 2.20 8.81 10.81
CA ALA A 177 1.35 10.01 10.86
C ALA A 177 2.06 11.36 10.61
N PRO A 178 3.36 11.55 10.94
CA PRO A 178 4.05 12.81 10.64
C PRO A 178 4.44 13.01 9.18
N LEU A 179 4.26 12.00 8.31
CA LEU A 179 4.64 12.12 6.91
C LEU A 179 3.69 13.08 6.18
N PRO A 180 4.18 13.94 5.26
CA PRO A 180 3.41 15.03 4.66
C PRO A 180 2.17 14.58 3.86
N TRP A 181 2.08 13.30 3.50
CA TRP A 181 0.94 12.69 2.82
C TRP A 181 -0.05 12.00 3.78
N ALA A 182 0.32 11.79 5.04
CA ALA A 182 -0.54 11.20 6.06
C ALA A 182 -1.52 12.25 6.59
N THR A 183 -2.81 11.92 6.60
CA THR A 183 -3.83 12.83 7.17
C THR A 183 -3.65 12.91 8.69
N PRO A 184 -3.58 14.10 9.32
CA PRO A 184 -3.44 14.21 10.76
C PRO A 184 -4.65 13.58 11.47
N MET A 185 -4.40 12.61 12.34
CA MET A 185 -5.44 11.98 13.15
C MET A 185 -5.69 12.75 14.45
N ARG A 186 -6.96 12.91 14.83
CA ARG A 186 -7.32 13.24 16.21
C ARG A 186 -6.96 12.05 17.12
N PRO A 187 -6.36 12.27 18.30
CA PRO A 187 -6.17 11.20 19.28
C PRO A 187 -7.55 10.65 19.69
N MET A 188 -7.75 9.34 19.53
CA MET A 188 -8.92 8.67 20.11
C MET A 188 -8.70 8.52 21.62
N SER A 189 -9.68 8.95 22.41
CA SER A 189 -9.84 8.48 23.78
C SER A 189 -9.98 6.95 23.78
N LYS A 190 -9.52 6.28 24.85
CA LYS A 190 -9.57 4.82 25.02
C LYS A 190 -10.88 4.24 24.44
N PRO A 191 -10.82 3.24 23.54
CA PRO A 191 -12.03 2.71 22.93
C PRO A 191 -12.88 2.01 24.01
N SER A 192 -14.06 2.57 24.28
CA SER A 192 -15.08 1.98 25.17
C SER A 192 -15.94 0.92 24.48
N VAL A 193 -15.64 0.59 23.22
CA VAL A 193 -16.38 -0.33 22.37
C VAL A 193 -15.40 -1.16 21.52
N PRO A 194 -15.60 -2.47 21.33
CA PRO A 194 -14.76 -3.26 20.45
C PRO A 194 -14.80 -2.71 19.02
N LEU A 195 -13.62 -2.51 18.43
CA LEU A 195 -13.42 -1.93 17.09
C LEU A 195 -14.15 -2.76 16.02
N ARG A 196 -15.00 -2.11 15.22
CA ARG A 196 -15.74 -2.68 14.07
C ARG A 196 -14.91 -2.67 12.80
N TRP A 197 -15.09 -3.74 12.00
CA TRP A 197 -14.54 -3.89 10.66
C TRP A 197 -14.74 -2.63 9.82
N GLY A 198 -13.70 -2.22 9.07
CA GLY A 198 -13.76 -1.08 8.16
C GLY A 198 -13.65 0.32 8.79
N GLN A 199 -13.58 0.45 10.12
CA GLN A 199 -13.37 1.74 10.78
C GLN A 199 -11.94 1.96 11.25
N THR A 200 -11.00 2.08 10.31
CA THR A 200 -9.76 2.80 10.61
C THR A 200 -9.33 3.63 9.39
N LYS A 201 -9.32 4.96 9.56
CA LYS A 201 -8.58 5.89 8.69
C LYS A 201 -7.09 5.87 9.05
N LEU A 202 -6.54 4.68 9.23
CA LEU A 202 -5.14 4.46 9.62
C LEU A 202 -4.36 3.95 8.41
N PRO A 203 -3.07 4.28 8.29
CA PRO A 203 -2.12 3.57 7.41
C PRO A 203 -1.81 2.15 7.93
N ILE A 204 -2.72 1.55 8.69
CA ILE A 204 -2.64 0.21 9.27
C ILE A 204 -3.98 -0.44 8.95
N ARG A 205 -3.96 -1.43 8.05
CA ARG A 205 -5.18 -2.16 7.68
C ARG A 205 -5.35 -3.32 8.66
N LEU A 206 -6.47 -3.31 9.38
CA LEU A 206 -6.90 -4.41 10.24
C LEU A 206 -7.73 -5.38 9.39
N THR A 207 -7.19 -6.55 9.07
CA THR A 207 -7.89 -7.57 8.26
C THR A 207 -8.16 -8.81 9.11
N PRO A 208 -9.42 -9.16 9.41
CA PRO A 208 -9.76 -10.49 9.87
C PRO A 208 -10.00 -11.42 8.66
N CYS A 209 -9.29 -12.55 8.63
CA CYS A 209 -9.47 -13.62 7.64
C CYS A 209 -10.11 -14.83 8.34
N ALA A 210 -11.44 -14.83 8.52
CA ALA A 210 -12.15 -16.05 8.92
C ALA A 210 -12.75 -16.73 7.67
N PRO A 211 -12.71 -18.07 7.58
CA PRO A 211 -13.33 -18.80 6.48
C PRO A 211 -14.86 -18.66 6.57
N CYS A 212 -15.50 -18.55 5.40
CA CYS A 212 -16.94 -18.58 5.26
C CYS A 212 -17.46 -19.96 5.69
N ALA A 213 -17.78 -20.11 6.97
CA ALA A 213 -18.50 -21.25 7.51
C ALA A 213 -19.63 -20.72 8.40
N SER A 214 -20.84 -21.10 8.02
CA SER A 214 -22.14 -20.62 8.45
C SER A 214 -22.38 -20.57 9.97
N ALA A 215 -23.28 -19.64 10.33
CA ALA A 215 -24.11 -19.57 11.54
C ALA A 215 -23.53 -18.86 12.78
N ASN A 216 -23.32 -17.55 12.66
CA ASN A 216 -23.71 -16.58 13.70
C ASN A 216 -23.74 -15.16 13.08
N PRO A 217 -24.79 -14.33 13.24
CA PRO A 217 -24.78 -12.95 12.77
C PRO A 217 -23.96 -12.09 13.75
N GLY A 218 -22.66 -12.37 13.82
CA GLY A 218 -21.67 -11.53 14.46
C GLY A 218 -20.92 -10.74 13.40
N TRP A 219 -20.89 -9.42 13.54
CA TRP A 219 -20.06 -8.45 12.79
C TRP A 219 -20.30 -8.30 11.28
N TRP A 220 -21.05 -9.19 10.65
CA TRP A 220 -21.45 -9.07 9.25
C TRP A 220 -22.97 -8.87 9.16
N GLY A 221 -23.40 -7.77 8.53
CA GLY A 221 -24.79 -7.63 8.08
C GLY A 221 -25.09 -8.67 6.99
N PRO A 222 -26.38 -8.94 6.70
CA PRO A 222 -26.75 -9.97 5.72
C PRO A 222 -26.21 -9.64 4.33
N CYS A 223 -25.84 -10.68 3.60
CA CYS A 223 -25.36 -10.62 2.20
C CYS A 223 -26.40 -9.99 1.28
#